data_AF-A0A256AAC7-F1
#
_entry.id   AF-A0A256AAC7-F1
#
_cell.length_a   1.000
_cell.length_b   1.000
_cell.length_c   1.000
_cell.angle_alpha   90.00
_cell.angle_beta   90.00
_cell.angle_gamma   90.00
#
_symmetry.space_group_name_H-M   'P 1'
#
loop_
_entity.id
_entity.type
_entity.pdbx_description
1 polymer ?
#
loop_
_entity_poly.entity_id
_entity_poly.type
_entity_poly.pdbx_seq_one_letter_code
_entity_poly.pdbx_strand_id
1 'polypeptide(L)'
;MDNGGSGGSDDWVDKDGKNIEDDDLKSIQVYIFYDSEFYEQAMIQYDDAVKKYGQGAVALSNTGTTQGFAEDWAKMNGAPKEVIIMTHGKNQSINVNSETNAQFTSTGDGKTNISGSDAMNVQDLAQPKADLSGTRLNMYTCHSADRVKEAHGDQGPLRGTMQPIADAFKTNFGFKQVKGTNGSVNYHSLMTDGTRPSSPQYMRPYTANRQPWIILDDNGF
;
A
#
# COMPACT_ATOMS: atom_id res chain seq x y z
N MET A 1 21.62 -15.57 28.33
CA MET A 1 20.50 -15.90 27.43
C MET A 1 20.15 -14.60 26.73
N ASP A 2 20.83 -14.35 25.61
CA ASP A 2 20.56 -13.20 24.75
C ASP A 2 19.44 -13.61 23.78
N ASN A 3 18.27 -12.99 23.91
CA ASN A 3 17.23 -13.00 22.89
C ASN A 3 17.49 -11.83 21.93
N GLY A 4 18.56 -11.93 21.16
CA GLY A 4 18.84 -11.07 20.01
C GLY A 4 18.29 -11.73 18.74
N GLY A 5 16.97 -11.77 18.60
CA GLY A 5 16.32 -12.22 17.37
C GLY A 5 16.26 -11.09 16.36
N SER A 6 17.20 -11.10 15.41
CA SER A 6 17.13 -10.37 14.14
C SER A 6 15.79 -10.69 13.44
N GLY A 7 14.82 -9.78 13.51
CA GLY A 7 13.43 -10.02 13.09
C GLY A 7 13.05 -9.40 11.74
N GLY A 8 13.95 -9.41 10.76
CA GLY A 8 13.60 -9.15 9.36
C GLY A 8 13.53 -10.49 8.63
N SER A 9 12.34 -10.97 8.30
CA SER A 9 12.18 -12.03 7.32
C SER A 9 11.74 -11.37 6.01
N ASP A 10 12.70 -11.26 5.09
CA ASP A 10 12.67 -10.59 3.78
C ASP A 10 11.87 -11.34 2.71
N ASP A 11 10.78 -12.02 3.05
CA ASP A 11 10.03 -12.85 2.11
C ASP A 11 8.51 -12.76 2.31
N TRP A 12 7.78 -12.94 1.21
CA TRP A 12 6.33 -13.08 1.16
C TRP A 12 5.85 -14.24 2.04
N VAL A 13 4.84 -13.99 2.88
CA VAL A 13 4.26 -15.00 3.77
C VAL A 13 2.76 -15.18 3.56
N ASP A 14 2.23 -16.33 3.99
CA ASP A 14 0.79 -16.50 4.20
C ASP A 14 0.34 -15.91 5.55
N LYS A 15 -0.96 -16.01 5.86
CA LYS A 15 -1.53 -15.50 7.11
C LYS A 15 -0.98 -16.15 8.39
N ASP A 16 -0.43 -17.36 8.27
CA ASP A 16 0.14 -18.11 9.39
C ASP A 16 1.64 -17.80 9.56
N GLY A 17 2.17 -16.86 8.75
CA GLY A 17 3.57 -16.46 8.76
C GLY A 17 4.50 -17.45 8.07
N LYS A 18 3.95 -18.37 7.26
CA LYS A 18 4.76 -19.32 6.52
C LYS A 18 5.23 -18.68 5.21
N ASN A 19 6.53 -18.75 4.95
CA ASN A 19 7.13 -18.27 3.70
C ASN A 19 6.50 -18.94 2.48
N ILE A 20 6.31 -18.15 1.44
CA ILE A 20 5.86 -18.56 0.11
C ILE A 20 7.11 -18.62 -0.77
N GLU A 21 7.38 -19.79 -1.34
CA GLU A 21 8.53 -20.00 -2.19
C GLU A 21 8.43 -19.19 -3.49
N ASP A 22 9.57 -18.78 -4.03
CA ASP A 22 9.67 -17.93 -5.25
C ASP A 22 8.88 -18.46 -6.45
N ASP A 23 8.82 -19.79 -6.62
CA ASP A 23 8.06 -20.41 -7.70
C ASP A 23 6.55 -20.37 -7.49
N ASP A 24 6.10 -20.38 -6.23
CA ASP A 24 4.69 -20.30 -5.85
C ASP A 24 4.13 -18.88 -5.99
N LEU A 25 5.01 -17.86 -5.92
CA LEU A 25 4.63 -16.45 -6.15
C LEU A 25 3.91 -16.24 -7.50
N LYS A 26 4.20 -17.05 -8.53
CA LYS A 26 3.55 -16.96 -9.85
C LYS A 26 2.04 -17.23 -9.79
N SER A 27 1.57 -17.93 -8.77
CA SER A 27 0.15 -18.31 -8.60
C SER A 27 -0.64 -17.29 -7.76
N ILE A 28 0.05 -16.36 -7.09
CA ILE A 28 -0.58 -15.36 -6.23
C ILE A 28 -1.48 -14.44 -7.05
N GLN A 29 -2.71 -14.26 -6.58
CA GLN A 29 -3.71 -13.38 -7.18
C GLN A 29 -3.76 -12.03 -6.47
N VAL A 30 -3.39 -11.96 -5.18
CA VAL A 30 -3.39 -10.73 -4.39
C VAL A 30 -2.13 -10.61 -3.55
N TYR A 31 -1.39 -9.52 -3.73
CA TYR A 31 -0.28 -9.12 -2.87
C TYR A 31 -0.73 -8.01 -1.92
N ILE A 32 -0.45 -8.14 -0.62
CA ILE A 32 -0.85 -7.16 0.40
C ILE A 32 0.39 -6.70 1.17
N PHE A 33 0.72 -5.43 1.02
CA PHE A 33 1.68 -4.71 1.84
C PHE A 33 0.94 -4.01 2.98
N TYR A 34 1.40 -4.19 4.22
CA TYR A 34 0.80 -3.52 5.37
C TYR A 34 1.86 -3.08 6.38
N ASP A 35 1.66 -1.90 6.98
CA ASP A 35 2.38 -1.53 8.20
C ASP A 35 1.75 -2.24 9.41
N SER A 36 2.53 -2.54 10.45
CA SER A 36 2.11 -3.31 11.62
C SER A 36 0.82 -2.81 12.27
N GLU A 37 0.56 -1.50 12.27
CA GLU A 37 -0.68 -0.92 12.81
C GLU A 37 -1.94 -1.33 12.03
N PHE A 38 -1.78 -1.79 10.79
CA PHE A 38 -2.87 -2.20 9.90
C PHE A 38 -3.04 -3.71 9.82
N TYR A 39 -2.43 -4.50 10.71
CA TYR A 39 -2.48 -5.96 10.66
C TYR A 39 -3.92 -6.52 10.63
N GLU A 40 -4.81 -6.04 11.51
CA GLU A 40 -6.19 -6.52 11.57
C GLU A 40 -6.94 -6.25 10.27
N GLN A 41 -6.73 -5.07 9.69
CA GLN A 41 -7.34 -4.65 8.43
C GLN A 41 -6.78 -5.46 7.24
N ALA A 42 -5.47 -5.75 7.26
CA ALA A 42 -4.81 -6.60 6.27
C ALA A 42 -5.37 -8.03 6.30
N MET A 43 -5.62 -8.60 7.48
CA MET A 43 -6.22 -9.93 7.62
C MET A 43 -7.64 -9.99 7.05
N ILE A 44 -8.44 -8.93 7.21
CA ILE A 44 -9.76 -8.86 6.56
C ILE A 44 -9.64 -8.83 5.04
N GLN A 45 -8.66 -8.09 4.49
CA GLN A 45 -8.42 -8.10 3.04
C GLN A 45 -7.93 -9.47 2.55
N TYR A 46 -7.08 -10.14 3.34
CA TYR A 46 -6.62 -11.50 3.05
C TYR A 46 -7.78 -12.48 2.96
N ASP A 47 -8.66 -12.51 3.97
CA ASP A 47 -9.80 -13.43 4.01
C ASP A 47 -10.80 -13.20 2.87
N ASP A 48 -11.08 -11.94 2.54
CA ASP A 48 -11.90 -11.57 1.39
C ASP A 48 -11.28 -12.05 0.06
N ALA A 49 -9.96 -11.87 -0.09
CA ALA A 49 -9.24 -12.30 -1.28
C ALA A 49 -9.22 -13.83 -1.40
N VAL A 50 -8.98 -14.56 -0.31
CA VAL A 50 -9.06 -16.03 -0.26
C VAL A 50 -10.46 -16.52 -0.61
N LYS A 51 -11.51 -15.87 -0.09
CA LYS A 51 -12.90 -16.22 -0.45
C LYS A 51 -13.19 -16.04 -1.94
N LYS A 52 -12.55 -15.04 -2.58
CA LYS A 52 -12.75 -14.71 -3.99
C LYS A 52 -11.90 -15.56 -4.94
N TYR A 53 -10.65 -15.84 -4.57
CA TYR A 53 -9.64 -16.43 -5.46
C TYR A 53 -9.18 -17.83 -5.05
N GLY A 54 -9.54 -18.29 -3.84
CA GLY A 54 -9.17 -19.60 -3.31
C GLY A 54 -8.01 -19.56 -2.30
N GLN A 55 -7.77 -20.70 -1.66
CA GLN A 55 -6.65 -20.89 -0.74
C GLN A 55 -5.31 -20.79 -1.48
N GLY A 56 -4.30 -20.21 -0.83
CA GLY A 56 -2.97 -20.00 -1.43
C GLY A 56 -2.89 -18.89 -2.48
N ALA A 57 -3.96 -18.11 -2.68
CA ALA A 57 -4.00 -17.05 -3.68
C ALA A 57 -3.49 -15.69 -3.19
N VAL A 58 -3.04 -15.59 -1.94
CA VAL A 58 -2.71 -14.32 -1.28
C VAL A 58 -1.35 -14.40 -0.61
N ALA A 59 -0.54 -13.36 -0.82
CA ALA A 59 0.75 -13.17 -0.16
C ALA A 59 0.75 -11.86 0.63
N LEU A 60 1.33 -11.89 1.82
CA LEU A 60 1.43 -10.77 2.75
C LEU A 60 2.90 -10.34 2.89
N SER A 61 3.11 -9.03 2.98
CA SER A 61 4.39 -8.42 3.34
C SER A 61 4.12 -7.36 4.41
N ASN A 62 4.70 -7.53 5.60
CA ASN A 62 4.80 -6.44 6.56
C ASN A 62 5.88 -5.49 6.04
N THR A 63 5.50 -4.24 5.77
CA THR A 63 6.37 -3.31 5.07
C THR A 63 7.66 -3.06 5.80
N GLY A 64 7.69 -3.11 7.14
CA GLY A 64 8.88 -3.26 7.99
C GLY A 64 9.98 -2.19 7.84
N THR A 65 10.63 -2.12 6.69
CA THR A 65 11.63 -1.10 6.33
C THR A 65 11.44 -0.69 4.86
N THR A 66 12.03 0.43 4.44
CA THR A 66 12.06 0.79 3.01
C THR A 66 12.78 -0.25 2.16
N GLN A 67 13.83 -0.89 2.69
CA GLN A 67 14.54 -1.95 2.01
C GLN A 67 13.67 -3.20 1.83
N GLY A 68 13.06 -3.68 2.92
CA GLY A 68 12.17 -4.85 2.88
C GLY A 68 10.99 -4.65 1.91
N PHE A 69 10.32 -3.49 1.98
CA PHE A 69 9.29 -3.13 1.01
C PHE A 69 9.81 -3.18 -0.44
N ALA A 70 10.99 -2.61 -0.71
CA ALA A 70 11.54 -2.57 -2.07
C ALA A 70 11.92 -3.96 -2.59
N GLU A 71 12.44 -4.83 -1.72
CA GLU A 71 12.79 -6.21 -2.04
C GLU A 71 11.54 -7.04 -2.34
N ASP A 72 10.53 -6.99 -1.48
CA ASP A 72 9.27 -7.71 -1.69
C ASP A 72 8.51 -7.19 -2.93
N TRP A 73 8.53 -5.87 -3.14
CA TRP A 73 8.00 -5.24 -4.35
C TRP A 73 8.66 -5.82 -5.60
N ALA A 74 9.99 -5.87 -5.65
CA ALA A 74 10.74 -6.42 -6.78
C ALA A 74 10.46 -7.93 -6.98
N LYS A 75 10.22 -8.67 -5.89
CA LYS A 75 9.97 -10.12 -5.92
C LYS A 75 8.56 -10.50 -6.39
N MET A 76 7.56 -9.61 -6.34
CA MET A 76 6.21 -9.90 -6.85
C MET A 76 6.28 -10.54 -8.24
N ASN A 77 5.51 -11.61 -8.47
CA ASN A 77 5.60 -12.44 -9.67
C ASN A 77 4.21 -12.82 -10.20
N GLY A 78 4.16 -13.44 -11.38
CA GLY A 78 2.91 -13.87 -12.02
C GLY A 78 2.11 -12.71 -12.63
N ALA A 79 0.79 -12.82 -12.61
CA ALA A 79 -0.14 -11.82 -13.16
C ALA A 79 -1.28 -11.55 -12.16
N PRO A 80 -0.96 -10.90 -11.01
CA PRO A 80 -1.90 -10.71 -9.92
C PRO A 80 -3.11 -9.88 -10.35
N LYS A 81 -4.26 -10.11 -9.73
CA LYS A 81 -5.46 -9.29 -9.97
C LYS A 81 -5.41 -8.00 -9.17
N GLU A 82 -4.87 -8.06 -7.95
CA GLU A 82 -4.87 -6.94 -7.03
C GLU A 82 -3.52 -6.84 -6.29
N VAL A 83 -3.06 -5.61 -6.11
CA VAL A 83 -2.04 -5.26 -5.10
C VAL A 83 -2.71 -4.32 -4.11
N ILE A 84 -2.43 -4.48 -2.82
CA ILE A 84 -3.02 -3.67 -1.76
C ILE A 84 -1.87 -3.08 -0.95
N ILE A 85 -1.92 -1.77 -0.70
CA ILE A 85 -1.01 -1.08 0.22
C ILE A 85 -1.83 -0.50 1.36
N MET A 86 -1.51 -0.88 2.59
CA MET A 86 -2.20 -0.48 3.82
C MET A 86 -1.20 0.18 4.77
N THR A 87 -1.00 1.47 4.56
CA THR A 87 -0.04 2.26 5.32
C THR A 87 -0.59 3.65 5.59
N HIS A 88 -0.03 4.33 6.59
CA HIS A 88 -0.18 5.78 6.68
C HIS A 88 0.45 6.46 5.46
N GLY A 89 0.06 7.71 5.23
CA GLY A 89 0.64 8.49 4.15
C GLY A 89 0.05 9.88 4.01
N LYS A 90 0.55 10.56 3.00
CA LYS A 90 0.23 11.93 2.62
C LYS A 90 0.08 12.01 1.12
N ASN A 91 -0.26 13.19 0.62
CA ASN A 91 -0.41 13.43 -0.82
C ASN A 91 0.78 12.96 -1.68
N GLN A 92 2.03 13.06 -1.19
CA GLN A 92 3.22 12.59 -1.93
C GLN A 92 4.06 11.55 -1.19
N SER A 93 3.56 10.88 -0.15
CA SER A 93 4.32 9.83 0.53
C SER A 93 3.46 8.69 1.08
N ILE A 94 4.08 7.51 1.18
CA ILE A 94 3.61 6.42 2.02
C ILE A 94 4.61 6.20 3.15
N ASN A 95 4.11 5.87 4.35
CA ASN A 95 4.93 5.52 5.50
C ASN A 95 4.97 4.00 5.68
N VAL A 96 6.07 3.38 5.28
CA VAL A 96 6.25 1.92 5.27
C VAL A 96 6.76 1.37 6.60
N ASN A 97 7.01 2.24 7.59
CA ASN A 97 7.20 1.85 8.98
C ASN A 97 6.83 3.01 9.88
N SER A 98 5.68 2.92 10.55
CA SER A 98 5.18 4.00 11.42
C SER A 98 6.11 4.29 12.60
N GLU A 99 6.80 3.29 13.15
CA GLU A 99 7.69 3.40 14.30
C GLU A 99 8.96 4.22 13.99
N THR A 100 9.55 3.99 12.82
CA THR A 100 10.77 4.68 12.36
C THR A 100 10.48 5.87 11.45
N ASN A 101 9.22 6.03 11.04
CA ASN A 101 8.76 7.01 10.06
C ASN A 101 9.47 6.87 8.70
N ALA A 102 9.84 5.64 8.33
CA ALA A 102 10.50 5.35 7.06
C ALA A 102 9.49 5.48 5.91
N GLN A 103 9.83 6.28 4.90
CA GLN A 103 8.88 6.70 3.87
C GLN A 103 9.42 6.50 2.45
N PHE A 104 8.49 6.26 1.54
CA PHE A 104 8.69 6.53 0.12
C PHE A 104 8.01 7.84 -0.25
N THR A 105 8.60 8.56 -1.20
CA THR A 105 8.03 9.80 -1.74
C THR A 105 7.86 9.76 -3.26
N SER A 106 7.03 10.65 -3.78
CA SER A 106 6.79 10.80 -5.23
C SER A 106 7.37 12.11 -5.78
N THR A 107 8.04 12.92 -4.98
CA THR A 107 8.60 14.21 -5.41
C THR A 107 9.67 14.08 -6.50
N GLY A 108 10.38 12.95 -6.58
CA GLY A 108 11.42 12.71 -7.58
C GLY A 108 12.78 13.36 -7.25
N ASP A 109 12.89 14.04 -6.11
CA ASP A 109 14.14 14.64 -5.62
C ASP A 109 14.70 13.96 -4.36
N GLY A 110 14.08 12.85 -3.95
CA GLY A 110 14.48 12.07 -2.79
C GLY A 110 14.13 12.74 -1.45
N LYS A 111 13.17 13.68 -1.43
CA LYS A 111 12.77 14.41 -0.23
C LYS A 111 11.27 14.51 -0.07
N THR A 112 10.77 14.39 1.16
CA THR A 112 9.33 14.55 1.43
C THR A 112 8.87 15.98 1.16
N ASN A 113 7.63 16.13 0.71
CA ASN A 113 7.09 17.45 0.33
C ASN A 113 6.74 18.35 1.52
N ILE A 114 6.51 17.77 2.71
CA ILE A 114 6.15 18.50 3.93
C ILE A 114 7.39 19.02 4.65
N SER A 115 8.26 18.11 5.11
CA SER A 115 9.43 18.46 5.94
C SER A 115 10.71 18.65 5.13
N GLY A 116 10.76 18.19 3.88
CA GLY A 116 12.00 18.18 3.08
C GLY A 116 13.02 17.16 3.58
N SER A 117 12.59 16.19 4.39
CA SER A 117 13.43 15.11 4.91
C SER A 117 13.73 14.09 3.81
N ASP A 118 14.90 13.48 3.86
CA ASP A 118 15.29 12.47 2.87
C ASP A 118 14.32 11.27 2.92
N ALA A 119 13.91 10.80 1.75
CA ALA A 119 13.03 9.66 1.54
C ALA A 119 13.34 9.02 0.17
N MET A 120 13.20 7.70 0.06
CA MET A 120 13.42 7.03 -1.22
C MET A 120 12.30 7.41 -2.20
N ASN A 121 12.62 7.70 -3.46
CA ASN A 121 11.56 7.93 -4.44
C ASN A 121 10.92 6.61 -4.82
N VAL A 122 9.60 6.61 -4.95
CA VAL A 122 8.86 5.45 -5.48
C VAL A 122 9.28 5.15 -6.93
N GLN A 123 9.68 6.17 -7.69
CA GLN A 123 10.17 6.03 -9.06
C GLN A 123 11.50 5.28 -9.16
N ASP A 124 12.25 5.19 -8.04
CA ASP A 124 13.54 4.51 -7.98
C ASP A 124 13.41 3.02 -7.60
N LEU A 125 12.19 2.56 -7.26
CA LEU A 125 11.94 1.14 -7.01
C LEU A 125 12.15 0.31 -8.29
N ALA A 126 12.67 -0.90 -8.11
CA ALA A 126 12.78 -1.85 -9.20
C ALA A 126 11.39 -2.20 -9.76
N GLN A 127 11.34 -2.53 -11.06
CA GLN A 127 10.15 -3.13 -11.64
C GLN A 127 9.91 -4.51 -11.01
N PRO A 128 8.68 -4.84 -10.59
CA PRO A 128 8.35 -6.18 -10.13
C PRO A 128 8.52 -7.19 -11.27
N LYS A 129 8.77 -8.46 -10.94
CA LYS A 129 8.76 -9.55 -11.93
C LYS A 129 7.34 -9.83 -12.48
N ALA A 130 6.31 -9.40 -11.76
CA ALA A 130 4.91 -9.56 -12.12
C ALA A 130 4.49 -8.71 -13.33
N ASP A 131 3.59 -9.25 -14.15
CA ASP A 131 2.86 -8.49 -15.16
C ASP A 131 1.68 -7.74 -14.49
N LEU A 132 1.80 -6.43 -14.39
CA LEU A 132 0.82 -5.56 -13.75
C LEU A 132 -0.22 -4.95 -14.71
N SER A 133 -0.14 -5.26 -16.02
CA SER A 133 -1.00 -4.67 -17.07
C SER A 133 -2.49 -4.99 -16.90
N GLY A 134 -2.82 -6.05 -16.15
CA GLY A 134 -4.17 -6.44 -15.77
C GLY A 134 -4.55 -6.12 -14.32
N THR A 135 -3.62 -5.57 -13.54
CA THR A 135 -3.69 -5.48 -12.07
C THR A 135 -4.25 -4.14 -11.61
N ARG A 136 -5.07 -4.18 -10.54
CA ARG A 136 -5.46 -2.98 -9.80
C ARG A 136 -4.63 -2.82 -8.53
N LEU A 137 -3.98 -1.68 -8.37
CA LEU A 137 -3.41 -1.26 -7.09
C LEU A 137 -4.51 -0.59 -6.25
N ASN A 138 -4.74 -1.05 -5.03
CA ASN A 138 -5.60 -0.42 -4.04
C ASN A 138 -4.73 0.25 -2.96
N MET A 139 -4.64 1.58 -2.98
CA MET A 139 -3.93 2.34 -1.96
C MET A 139 -4.90 2.74 -0.85
N TYR A 140 -4.88 1.97 0.24
CA TYR A 140 -5.59 2.30 1.49
C TYR A 140 -4.72 3.22 2.35
N THR A 141 -4.31 4.31 1.71
CA THR A 141 -3.40 5.32 2.26
C THR A 141 -4.03 6.69 2.10
N CYS A 142 -4.06 7.45 3.20
CA CYS A 142 -4.63 8.79 3.27
C CYS A 142 -4.05 9.73 2.21
N HIS A 143 -4.92 10.50 1.54
CA HIS A 143 -4.55 11.51 0.55
C HIS A 143 -3.74 11.00 -0.65
N SER A 144 -3.68 9.67 -0.87
CA SER A 144 -2.84 9.06 -1.91
C SER A 144 -3.05 9.61 -3.33
N ALA A 145 -4.24 10.12 -3.65
CA ALA A 145 -4.61 10.71 -4.94
C ALA A 145 -4.98 12.20 -4.83
N ASP A 146 -4.49 12.89 -3.79
CA ASP A 146 -4.75 14.30 -3.54
C ASP A 146 -3.88 15.21 -4.41
N ARG A 147 -4.52 15.94 -5.33
CA ARG A 147 -3.88 16.75 -6.37
C ARG A 147 -3.83 18.25 -6.08
N VAL A 148 -4.24 18.67 -4.88
CA VAL A 148 -4.21 20.08 -4.51
C VAL A 148 -2.76 20.54 -4.45
N LYS A 149 -2.40 21.50 -5.32
CA LYS A 149 -1.02 21.97 -5.48
C LYS A 149 -0.48 22.68 -4.24
N GLU A 150 -1.34 23.44 -3.58
CA GLU A 150 -0.99 24.21 -2.38
C GLU A 150 -1.16 23.37 -1.11
N ALA A 151 -0.46 23.79 -0.05
CA ALA A 151 -0.61 23.18 1.27
C ALA A 151 -2.05 23.31 1.77
N HIS A 152 -2.59 22.25 2.37
CA HIS A 152 -3.93 22.24 2.94
C HIS A 152 -4.08 21.10 3.96
N GLY A 153 -4.87 21.33 5.01
CA GLY A 153 -4.95 20.39 6.14
C GLY A 153 -3.54 20.03 6.65
N ASP A 154 -3.31 18.74 6.87
CA ASP A 154 -1.99 18.20 7.23
C ASP A 154 -1.16 17.75 6.01
N GLN A 155 -1.50 18.25 4.81
CA GLN A 155 -0.81 17.98 3.55
C GLN A 155 0.08 19.16 3.17
N GLY A 156 1.29 18.85 2.71
CA GLY A 156 2.20 19.85 2.13
C GLY A 156 1.78 20.23 0.71
N PRO A 157 2.38 21.29 0.14
CA PRO A 157 2.20 21.56 -1.27
C PRO A 157 2.78 20.40 -2.09
N LEU A 158 2.25 20.17 -3.28
CA LEU A 158 2.89 19.26 -4.22
C LEU A 158 4.24 19.86 -4.65
N ARG A 159 5.28 19.03 -4.69
CA ARG A 159 6.65 19.41 -5.06
C ARG A 159 7.23 18.45 -6.09
N GLY A 160 8.29 18.89 -6.74
CA GLY A 160 9.06 18.11 -7.72
C GLY A 160 8.20 17.67 -8.89
N THR A 161 7.94 16.37 -9.03
CA THR A 161 7.09 15.80 -10.11
C THR A 161 5.67 16.36 -10.17
N MET A 162 5.19 16.99 -9.09
CA MET A 162 3.80 17.44 -8.92
C MET A 162 2.78 16.30 -8.97
N GLN A 163 3.24 15.05 -8.84
CA GLN A 163 2.39 13.87 -8.83
C GLN A 163 2.07 13.47 -7.39
N PRO A 164 0.81 13.19 -7.06
CA PRO A 164 0.48 12.45 -5.86
C PRO A 164 1.10 11.05 -5.89
N ILE A 165 1.21 10.41 -4.73
CA ILE A 165 1.86 9.10 -4.62
C ILE A 165 1.16 8.02 -5.48
N ALA A 166 -0.17 8.05 -5.61
CA ALA A 166 -0.92 7.13 -6.47
C ALA A 166 -0.60 7.31 -7.97
N ASP A 167 -0.42 8.56 -8.41
CA ASP A 167 -0.03 8.86 -9.79
C ASP A 167 1.36 8.32 -10.11
N ALA A 168 2.28 8.44 -9.16
CA ALA A 168 3.62 7.92 -9.32
C ALA A 168 3.59 6.39 -9.47
N PHE A 169 2.82 5.66 -8.66
CA PHE A 169 2.65 4.22 -8.87
C PHE A 169 2.03 3.89 -10.24
N LYS A 170 0.97 4.61 -10.66
CA LYS A 170 0.33 4.39 -11.96
C LYS A 170 1.31 4.61 -13.12
N THR A 171 2.12 5.67 -13.04
CA THR A 171 3.03 6.08 -14.11
C THR A 171 4.22 5.13 -14.25
N ASN A 172 4.72 4.57 -13.14
CA ASN A 172 6.02 3.88 -13.14
C ASN A 172 5.93 2.36 -13.25
N PHE A 173 4.81 1.71 -12.91
CA PHE A 173 4.75 0.24 -12.82
C PHE A 173 3.73 -0.43 -13.74
N GLY A 174 3.11 0.31 -14.66
CA GLY A 174 2.22 -0.30 -15.67
C GLY A 174 0.94 -0.93 -15.12
N PHE A 175 0.51 -0.56 -13.91
CA PHE A 175 -0.79 -0.98 -13.36
C PHE A 175 -1.92 -0.62 -14.31
N LYS A 176 -2.89 -1.53 -14.52
CA LYS A 176 -4.13 -1.21 -15.24
C LYS A 176 -4.85 -0.04 -14.58
N GLN A 177 -5.04 -0.13 -13.27
CA GLN A 177 -5.74 0.88 -12.47
C GLN A 177 -5.04 1.11 -11.13
N VAL A 178 -5.04 2.34 -10.65
CA VAL A 178 -4.66 2.68 -9.27
C VAL A 178 -5.84 3.35 -8.58
N LYS A 179 -6.29 2.78 -7.47
CA LYS A 179 -7.34 3.33 -6.60
C LYS A 179 -6.70 4.05 -5.43
N GLY A 180 -7.00 5.33 -5.27
CA GLY A 180 -6.58 6.15 -4.13
C GLY A 180 -7.69 7.09 -3.66
N THR A 181 -7.36 8.07 -2.84
CA THR A 181 -8.32 9.08 -2.35
C THR A 181 -7.65 10.43 -2.14
N ASN A 182 -8.41 11.51 -2.23
CA ASN A 182 -7.97 12.86 -1.84
C ASN A 182 -8.24 13.17 -0.35
N GLY A 183 -8.80 12.23 0.40
CA GLY A 183 -9.11 12.38 1.81
C GLY A 183 -8.46 11.33 2.69
N SER A 184 -8.82 11.33 3.97
CA SER A 184 -8.35 10.31 4.92
C SER A 184 -9.01 8.95 4.64
N VAL A 185 -8.27 7.88 4.92
CA VAL A 185 -8.79 6.51 4.94
C VAL A 185 -9.01 6.12 6.39
N ASN A 186 -10.21 5.66 6.71
CA ASN A 186 -10.60 5.13 8.01
C ASN A 186 -11.03 3.67 7.86
N TYR A 187 -11.20 2.99 8.99
CA TYR A 187 -11.63 1.60 9.04
C TYR A 187 -12.84 1.46 9.94
N HIS A 188 -13.84 0.74 9.46
CA HIS A 188 -15.10 0.55 10.18
C HIS A 188 -14.85 -0.21 11.49
N SER A 189 -15.23 0.39 12.62
CA SER A 189 -15.07 -0.23 13.93
C SER A 189 -16.05 0.35 14.92
N LEU A 190 -16.15 -0.27 16.09
CA LEU A 190 -16.97 0.26 17.17
C LEU A 190 -16.55 1.68 17.55
N MET A 191 -15.25 1.97 17.46
CA MET A 191 -14.65 3.24 17.88
C MET A 191 -14.73 4.33 16.81
N THR A 192 -14.75 3.97 15.52
CA THR A 192 -14.75 4.95 14.43
C THR A 192 -16.16 5.33 13.99
N ASP A 193 -17.09 4.38 13.93
CA ASP A 193 -18.44 4.62 13.43
C ASP A 193 -19.53 3.70 14.01
N GLY A 194 -19.21 2.97 15.08
CA GLY A 194 -20.14 2.05 15.72
C GLY A 194 -20.31 0.70 15.02
N THR A 195 -19.50 0.41 13.99
CA THR A 195 -19.54 -0.90 13.29
C THR A 195 -19.11 -2.02 14.22
N ARG A 196 -20.02 -2.96 14.48
CA ARG A 196 -19.74 -4.13 15.34
C ARG A 196 -18.75 -5.10 14.67
N PRO A 197 -17.94 -5.84 15.45
CA PRO A 197 -17.04 -6.88 14.91
C PRO A 197 -17.73 -7.96 14.05
N SER A 198 -19.01 -8.23 14.29
CA SER A 198 -19.80 -9.19 13.50
C SER A 198 -20.31 -8.63 12.17
N SER A 199 -20.12 -7.34 11.89
CA SER A 199 -20.54 -6.72 10.64
C SER A 199 -19.65 -7.18 9.50
N PRO A 200 -20.20 -7.44 8.30
CA PRO A 200 -19.37 -7.68 7.13
C PRO A 200 -18.47 -6.48 6.80
N GLN A 201 -18.79 -5.27 7.27
CA GLN A 201 -17.99 -4.06 7.02
C GLN A 201 -16.84 -3.89 8.01
N TYR A 202 -16.79 -4.65 9.10
CA TYR A 202 -15.78 -4.46 10.15
C TYR A 202 -14.36 -4.50 9.59
N MET A 203 -13.55 -3.51 9.96
CA MET A 203 -12.19 -3.26 9.50
C MET A 203 -12.00 -3.12 7.98
N ARG A 204 -13.09 -2.95 7.22
CA ARG A 204 -12.97 -2.55 5.81
C ARG A 204 -12.62 -1.06 5.70
N PRO A 205 -11.77 -0.69 4.74
CA PRO A 205 -11.40 0.70 4.51
C PRO A 205 -12.58 1.49 3.91
N TYR A 206 -12.74 2.71 4.39
CA TYR A 206 -13.63 3.70 3.80
C TYR A 206 -12.97 5.07 3.81
N THR A 207 -13.43 5.94 2.93
CA THR A 207 -12.97 7.32 2.85
C THR A 207 -13.72 8.20 3.84
N ALA A 208 -12.98 8.97 4.65
CA ALA A 208 -13.56 9.92 5.58
C ALA A 208 -14.43 10.96 4.86
N ASN A 209 -15.48 11.44 5.53
CA ASN A 209 -16.40 12.45 5.01
C ASN A 209 -17.06 12.08 3.67
N ARG A 210 -17.16 10.78 3.34
CA ARG A 210 -17.76 10.27 2.09
C ARG A 210 -17.07 10.80 0.82
N GLN A 211 -15.78 11.13 0.89
CA GLN A 211 -15.00 11.44 -0.32
C GLN A 211 -15.02 10.23 -1.27
N PRO A 212 -15.13 10.40 -2.59
CA PRO A 212 -15.10 9.26 -3.50
C PRO A 212 -13.70 8.61 -3.51
N TRP A 213 -13.65 7.30 -3.71
CA TRP A 213 -12.43 6.66 -4.20
C TRP A 213 -12.14 7.18 -5.61
N ILE A 214 -10.90 7.57 -5.86
CA ILE A 214 -10.42 8.03 -7.17
C ILE A 214 -9.78 6.83 -7.87
N ILE A 215 -10.23 6.56 -9.09
CA ILE A 215 -9.66 5.51 -9.94
C ILE A 215 -8.85 6.18 -11.05
N LEU A 216 -7.56 5.87 -11.09
CA LEU A 216 -6.65 6.29 -12.14
C LEU A 216 -6.50 5.14 -13.13
N ASP A 217 -6.91 5.35 -14.38
CA ASP A 217 -6.75 4.39 -15.45
C ASP A 217 -6.28 5.06 -16.76
N ASP A 218 -6.09 4.27 -17.81
CA ASP A 218 -5.52 4.75 -19.09
C ASP A 218 -6.44 5.72 -19.85
N ASN A 219 -7.71 5.86 -19.46
CA ASN A 219 -8.63 6.79 -20.12
C ASN A 219 -8.52 8.22 -19.57
N GLY A 220 -7.81 8.42 -18.44
CA GLY A 220 -7.91 9.65 -17.66
C GLY A 220 -9.30 9.75 -17.00
N PHE A 221 -9.31 10.10 -15.71
CA PHE A 221 -10.46 10.23 -14.78
C PHE A 221 -11.88 9.90 -15.30
#